data_AF-A0A182TII9-F1
#
_entry.id   AF-A0A182TII9-F1
#
_cell.length_a   1.000
_cell.length_b   1.000
_cell.length_c   1.000
_cell.angle_alpha   90.00
_cell.angle_beta   90.00
_cell.angle_gamma   90.00
#
_symmetry.space_group_name_H-M   'P 1'
#
loop_
_entity.id
_entity.type
_entity.pdbx_description
1 polymer ?
#
loop_
_entity_poly.entity_id
_entity_poly.type
_entity_poly.pdbx_seq_one_letter_code
_entity_poly.pdbx_strand_id
1 'polypeptide(L)'
;LTKKFAQTIGIAVDPRRQNKSVESRQENVQRLKEYRSKLILFPIHRNKKPRKGEATADECKLAKQMKRTVMPIRNTRPKVTLEPITEAQKKFNAFQALRQARLNARFFGARAKKAKDAAENENNQPGAGKGKK
;
A
#
# COMPACT_ATOMS: atom_id res chain seq x y z
N LEU A 1 -0.45 18.09 7.65
CA LEU A 1 -1.71 18.14 8.42
C LEU A 1 -1.41 17.55 9.79
N THR A 2 -1.64 18.28 10.89
CA THR A 2 -1.40 17.75 12.24
C THR A 2 -2.62 16.99 12.74
N LYS A 3 -2.43 15.98 13.60
CA LYS A 3 -3.51 15.11 14.11
C LYS A 3 -4.67 15.90 14.76
N LYS A 4 -4.33 16.85 15.62
CA LYS A 4 -5.32 17.68 16.33
C LYS A 4 -6.15 18.53 15.36
N PHE A 5 -5.50 19.17 14.39
CA PHE A 5 -6.19 20.00 13.39
C PHE A 5 -7.03 19.15 12.41
N ALA A 6 -6.60 17.94 12.09
CA ALA A 6 -7.38 17.02 11.26
C ALA A 6 -8.74 16.70 11.88
N GLN A 7 -8.77 16.45 13.20
CA GLN A 7 -10.01 16.17 13.93
C GLN A 7 -10.97 17.36 13.94
N THR A 8 -10.46 18.60 14.04
CA THR A 8 -11.31 19.81 14.02
C THR A 8 -11.96 20.08 12.66
N ILE A 9 -11.36 19.61 11.57
CA ILE A 9 -11.90 19.78 10.21
C ILE A 9 -12.68 18.55 9.71
N GLY A 10 -13.05 17.63 10.60
CA GLY A 10 -13.90 16.48 10.26
C GLY A 10 -13.16 15.29 9.64
N ILE A 11 -11.84 15.18 9.83
CA ILE A 11 -11.06 14.01 9.41
C ILE A 11 -10.87 13.08 10.60
N ALA A 12 -11.36 11.84 10.49
CA ALA A 12 -11.15 10.80 11.48
C ALA A 12 -9.67 10.34 11.49
N VAL A 13 -9.06 10.29 12.68
CA VAL A 13 -7.66 9.87 12.85
C VAL A 13 -7.56 8.72 13.84
N ASP A 14 -7.04 7.58 13.38
CA ASP A 14 -6.68 6.43 14.21
C ASP A 14 -5.15 6.31 14.31
N PRO A 15 -4.54 6.55 15.49
CA PRO A 15 -3.09 6.44 15.67
C PRO A 15 -2.58 5.00 15.70
N ARG A 16 -3.44 3.99 15.88
CA ARG A 16 -3.01 2.58 15.99
C ARG A 16 -2.74 1.95 14.62
N ARG A 17 -3.33 2.50 13.56
CA ARG A 17 -3.23 1.96 12.21
C ARG A 17 -1.83 2.24 11.62
N GLN A 18 -1.19 1.19 11.09
CA GLN A 18 0.08 1.27 10.37
C GLN A 18 -0.09 0.92 8.90
N ASN A 19 0.71 1.54 8.03
CA ASN A 19 0.71 1.26 6.59
C ASN A 19 1.85 0.32 6.24
N LYS A 20 1.54 -0.80 5.58
CA LYS A 20 2.54 -1.77 5.10
C LYS A 20 2.93 -1.54 3.63
N SER A 21 2.06 -0.92 2.84
CA SER A 21 2.28 -0.65 1.42
C SER A 21 2.39 0.85 1.11
N VAL A 22 3.27 1.19 0.16
CA VAL A 22 3.45 2.58 -0.29
C VAL A 22 2.27 3.05 -1.15
N GLU A 23 1.71 2.15 -1.95
CA GLU A 23 0.55 2.40 -2.81
C GLU A 23 -0.64 2.92 -1.99
N SER A 24 -1.02 2.20 -0.93
CA SER A 24 -2.11 2.63 -0.04
C SER A 24 -1.82 3.96 0.66
N ARG A 25 -0.55 4.24 0.98
CA ARG A 25 -0.14 5.52 1.57
C ARG A 25 -0.35 6.66 0.58
N GLN A 26 0.07 6.49 -0.67
CA GLN A 26 -0.05 7.50 -1.72
C GLN A 26 -1.52 7.80 -2.05
N GLU A 27 -2.35 6.77 -2.20
CA GLU A 27 -3.79 6.92 -2.44
C GLU A 27 -4.48 7.71 -1.32
N ASN A 28 -4.18 7.39 -0.06
CA ASN A 28 -4.74 8.11 1.09
C ASN A 28 -4.25 9.56 1.16
N VAL A 29 -2.98 9.82 0.85
CA VAL A 29 -2.45 11.19 0.78
C VAL A 29 -3.16 11.99 -0.31
N GLN A 30 -3.38 11.40 -1.48
CA GLN A 30 -4.10 12.03 -2.57
C GLN A 30 -5.55 12.34 -2.18
N ARG A 31 -6.24 11.38 -1.56
CA ARG A 31 -7.59 11.56 -1.02
C ARG A 31 -7.68 12.69 0.00
N LEU A 32 -6.69 12.83 0.89
CA LEU A 32 -6.64 13.92 1.87
C LEU A 32 -6.39 15.29 1.22
N LYS A 33 -5.58 15.35 0.16
CA LYS A 33 -5.37 16.58 -0.62
C LYS A 33 -6.66 17.00 -1.31
N GLU A 34 -7.37 16.06 -1.93
CA GLU A 34 -8.66 16.30 -2.58
C GLU A 34 -9.77 16.70 -1.60
N TYR A 35 -9.80 16.09 -0.42
CA TYR A 35 -10.72 16.51 0.64
C TYR A 35 -10.45 17.96 1.03
N ARG A 36 -9.18 18.32 1.25
CA ARG A 36 -8.78 19.67 1.64
C ARG A 36 -9.09 20.72 0.57
N SER A 37 -8.97 20.38 -0.72
CA SER A 37 -9.31 21.33 -1.79
C SER A 37 -10.81 21.56 -1.94
N LYS A 38 -11.64 20.59 -1.56
CA LYS A 38 -13.11 20.68 -1.59
C LYS A 38 -13.70 21.23 -0.28
N LEU A 39 -12.91 21.28 0.79
CA LEU A 39 -13.34 21.78 2.10
C LEU A 39 -13.40 23.31 2.09
N ILE A 40 -14.58 23.86 2.35
CA ILE A 40 -14.77 25.29 2.61
C ILE A 40 -14.69 25.50 4.14
N LEU A 41 -13.56 25.98 4.63
CA LEU A 41 -13.35 26.21 6.07
C LEU A 41 -13.77 27.64 6.45
N PHE A 42 -14.84 27.78 7.24
CA PHE A 42 -15.33 29.10 7.63
C PHE A 42 -14.37 29.79 8.61
N PRO A 43 -14.13 31.11 8.47
CA PRO A 43 -13.36 31.87 9.45
C PRO A 43 -14.02 31.83 10.83
N ILE A 44 -13.21 31.60 11.87
CA ILE A 44 -13.69 31.61 13.28
C ILE A 44 -14.14 33.02 13.67
N HIS A 45 -13.43 34.05 13.18
CA HIS A 45 -13.75 35.45 13.45
C HIS A 45 -14.15 36.16 12.15
N ARG A 46 -15.45 36.35 11.94
CA ARG A 46 -16.01 36.96 10.72
C ARG A 46 -15.52 38.38 10.43
N ASN A 47 -15.14 39.12 11.49
CA ASN A 47 -14.75 40.53 11.40
C ASN A 47 -13.24 40.73 11.24
N LYS A 48 -12.44 39.65 11.28
CA LYS A 48 -10.99 39.69 11.11
C LYS A 48 -10.62 39.16 9.73
N LYS A 49 -9.44 39.56 9.23
CA LYS A 49 -8.92 39.03 7.96
C LYS A 49 -8.84 37.50 8.04
N PRO A 50 -9.36 36.77 7.04
CA PRO A 50 -9.33 35.32 7.04
C PRO A 50 -7.88 34.82 7.06
N ARG A 51 -7.62 33.76 7.84
CA ARG A 51 -6.29 33.14 7.92
C ARG A 51 -6.03 32.28 6.69
N LYS A 52 -4.76 31.90 6.49
CA LYS A 52 -4.35 31.05 5.36
C LYS A 52 -5.11 29.72 5.37
N GLY A 53 -5.97 29.52 4.36
CA GLY A 53 -6.79 28.32 4.20
C GLY A 53 -8.21 28.41 4.78
N GLU A 54 -8.61 29.57 5.30
CA GLU A 54 -10.00 29.90 5.56
C GLU A 54 -10.65 30.48 4.29
N ALA A 55 -11.94 30.24 4.14
CA ALA A 55 -12.71 30.65 2.98
C ALA A 55 -13.00 32.15 2.98
N THR A 56 -13.09 32.72 1.77
CA THR A 56 -13.55 34.10 1.59
C THR A 56 -15.07 34.21 1.76
N ALA A 57 -15.58 35.43 1.94
CA ALA A 57 -17.01 35.66 2.14
C ALA A 57 -17.87 35.12 0.97
N ASP A 58 -17.32 35.13 -0.25
CA ASP A 58 -18.02 34.64 -1.44
C ASP A 58 -18.05 33.10 -1.51
N GLU A 59 -16.95 32.44 -1.16
CA GLU A 59 -16.91 30.97 -1.02
C GLU A 59 -17.83 30.48 0.10
N CYS A 60 -17.93 31.22 1.21
CA CYS A 60 -18.85 30.91 2.30
C CYS A 60 -20.32 30.94 1.84
N LYS A 61 -20.71 31.84 0.94
CA LYS A 61 -22.08 31.92 0.40
C LYS A 61 -22.40 30.76 -0.55
N LEU A 62 -21.40 30.26 -1.27
CA LEU A 62 -21.54 29.11 -2.16
C LEU A 62 -21.65 27.77 -1.41
N ALA A 63 -21.27 27.74 -0.13
CA ALA A 63 -21.30 26.53 0.66
C ALA A 63 -22.73 25.97 0.80
N LYS A 64 -22.90 24.72 0.40
CA LYS A 64 -24.14 23.95 0.53
C LYS A 64 -23.85 22.63 1.22
N GLN A 65 -24.79 22.16 2.04
CA GLN A 65 -24.66 20.87 2.70
C GLN A 65 -24.71 19.73 1.68
N MET A 66 -23.69 18.87 1.70
CA MET A 66 -23.71 17.62 0.94
C MET A 66 -24.56 16.59 1.71
N LYS A 67 -25.71 16.22 1.14
CA LYS A 67 -26.66 15.27 1.78
C LYS A 67 -26.22 13.80 1.74
N ARG A 68 -25.23 13.46 0.90
CA ARG A 68 -24.72 12.09 0.71
C ARG A 68 -23.36 11.90 1.38
N THR A 69 -22.87 10.66 1.41
CA THR A 69 -21.54 10.32 1.89
C THR A 69 -20.46 11.15 1.20
N VAL A 70 -19.63 11.84 2.01
CA VAL A 70 -18.55 12.69 1.51
C VAL A 70 -17.46 11.81 0.87
N MET A 71 -17.16 12.06 -0.40
CA MET A 71 -16.15 11.33 -1.19
C MET A 71 -16.31 9.79 -1.09
N PRO A 72 -17.35 9.20 -1.69
CA PRO A 72 -17.56 7.75 -1.60
C PRO A 72 -16.35 6.99 -2.16
N ILE A 73 -15.94 5.93 -1.47
CA ILE A 73 -14.86 5.05 -1.94
C ILE A 73 -15.39 4.25 -3.12
N ARG A 74 -14.68 4.28 -4.24
CA ARG A 74 -15.04 3.54 -5.45
C ARG A 74 -13.93 2.54 -5.75
N ASN A 75 -14.29 1.26 -5.81
CA ASN A 75 -13.36 0.21 -6.20
C ASN A 75 -13.38 0.12 -7.74
N THR A 76 -12.57 0.94 -8.39
CA THR A 76 -12.43 0.91 -9.85
C THR A 76 -11.74 -0.38 -10.25
N ARG A 77 -12.42 -1.21 -11.05
CA ARG A 77 -11.79 -2.38 -11.65
C ARG A 77 -10.88 -1.91 -12.80
N PRO A 78 -9.66 -2.46 -12.92
CA PRO A 78 -8.83 -2.18 -14.08
C PRO A 78 -9.57 -2.61 -15.35
N LYS A 79 -9.45 -1.82 -16.41
CA LYS A 79 -9.99 -2.21 -17.72
C LYS A 79 -9.12 -3.33 -18.28
N VAL A 80 -9.74 -4.45 -18.64
CA VAL A 80 -9.04 -5.57 -19.29
C VAL A 80 -8.97 -5.29 -20.79
N THR A 81 -7.77 -5.27 -21.34
CA THR A 81 -7.53 -5.24 -22.79
C THR A 81 -7.36 -6.67 -23.29
N LEU A 82 -7.89 -6.95 -24.49
CA LEU A 82 -7.69 -8.24 -25.16
C LEU A 82 -6.45 -8.12 -26.03
N GLU A 83 -5.43 -8.89 -25.73
CA GLU A 83 -4.17 -8.92 -26.46
C GLU A 83 -3.93 -10.35 -27.00
N PRO A 84 -3.24 -10.48 -28.14
CA PRO A 84 -2.88 -11.79 -28.66
C PRO A 84 -1.98 -12.54 -27.67
N ILE A 85 -2.25 -13.83 -27.49
CA ILE A 85 -1.53 -14.67 -26.53
C ILE A 85 -0.08 -14.85 -26.98
N THR A 86 0.86 -14.42 -26.15
CA THR A 86 2.30 -14.61 -26.38
C THR A 86 2.71 -16.08 -26.25
N GLU A 87 3.79 -16.49 -26.93
CA GLU A 87 4.30 -17.87 -26.82
C GLU A 87 4.67 -18.26 -25.39
N ALA A 88 5.18 -17.31 -24.59
CA ALA A 88 5.54 -17.54 -23.20
C ALA A 88 4.29 -17.89 -22.35
N GLN A 89 3.17 -17.20 -22.58
CA GLN A 89 1.90 -17.50 -21.92
C GLN A 89 1.36 -18.88 -22.32
N LYS A 90 1.53 -19.29 -23.58
CA LYS A 90 1.12 -20.64 -24.04
C LYS A 90 1.96 -21.75 -23.41
N LYS A 91 3.26 -21.53 -23.22
CA LYS A 91 4.18 -22.49 -22.60
C LYS A 91 4.04 -22.54 -21.07
N PHE A 92 3.35 -21.58 -20.46
CA PHE A 92 3.20 -21.50 -19.01
C PHE A 92 2.13 -22.48 -18.47
N ASN A 93 2.59 -23.52 -17.77
CA ASN A 93 1.72 -24.49 -17.11
C ASN A 93 1.28 -23.98 -15.72
N ALA A 94 0.19 -23.22 -15.66
CA ALA A 94 -0.31 -22.61 -14.41
C ALA A 94 -0.59 -23.63 -13.29
N PHE A 95 -1.17 -24.79 -13.62
CA PHE A 95 -1.46 -25.85 -12.65
C PHE A 95 -0.20 -26.41 -11.99
N GLN A 96 0.83 -26.72 -12.80
CA GLN A 96 2.10 -27.23 -12.31
C GLN A 96 2.83 -26.17 -11.47
N ALA A 97 2.84 -24.91 -11.92
CA ALA A 97 3.45 -23.80 -11.18
C ALA A 97 2.83 -23.62 -9.78
N LEU A 98 1.50 -23.64 -9.66
CA LEU A 98 0.81 -23.56 -8.37
C LEU A 98 1.14 -24.75 -7.46
N ARG A 99 1.17 -25.97 -8.00
CA ARG A 99 1.52 -27.18 -7.22
C ARG A 99 2.97 -27.12 -6.74
N GLN A 100 3.89 -26.69 -7.60
CA GLN A 100 5.30 -26.55 -7.25
C GLN A 100 5.51 -25.48 -6.18
N ALA A 101 4.83 -24.33 -6.27
CA ALA A 101 4.89 -23.28 -5.25
C ALA A 101 4.43 -23.79 -3.87
N ARG A 102 3.32 -24.56 -3.82
CA ARG A 102 2.83 -25.19 -2.59
C ARG A 102 3.85 -26.20 -2.02
N LEU A 103 4.44 -27.04 -2.86
CA LEU A 103 5.46 -28.00 -2.44
C LEU A 103 6.72 -27.31 -1.93
N ASN A 104 7.18 -26.26 -2.61
CA ASN A 104 8.33 -25.47 -2.20
C ASN A 104 8.09 -24.80 -0.84
N ALA A 105 6.91 -24.20 -0.63
CA ALA A 105 6.55 -23.62 0.67
C ALA A 105 6.51 -24.70 1.78
N ARG A 106 5.90 -25.87 1.50
CA ARG A 106 5.82 -26.98 2.47
C ARG A 106 7.18 -27.55 2.84
N PHE A 107 8.07 -27.74 1.86
CA PHE A 107 9.36 -28.40 2.06
C PHE A 107 10.53 -27.44 2.24
N PHE A 108 10.30 -26.13 2.34
CA PHE A 108 11.36 -25.14 2.51
C PHE A 108 12.27 -25.45 3.70
N GLY A 109 11.69 -25.69 4.88
CA GLY A 109 12.44 -26.00 6.09
C GLY A 109 13.22 -27.31 6.00
N ALA A 110 12.60 -28.38 5.48
CA ALA A 110 13.24 -29.68 5.32
C ALA A 110 14.42 -29.63 4.33
N ARG A 111 14.25 -28.89 3.23
CA ARG A 111 15.33 -28.69 2.24
C ARG A 111 16.45 -27.80 2.80
N ALA A 112 16.11 -26.74 3.53
CA ALA A 112 17.11 -25.90 4.18
C ALA A 112 17.92 -26.67 5.23
N LYS A 113 17.28 -27.54 6.02
CA LYS A 113 17.96 -28.44 6.95
C LYS A 113 18.87 -29.41 6.21
N LYS A 114 18.36 -30.11 5.20
CA LYS A 114 19.16 -31.06 4.41
C LYS A 114 20.36 -30.38 3.72
N ALA A 115 20.20 -29.15 3.24
CA ALA A 115 21.28 -28.38 2.64
C ALA A 115 22.35 -27.98 3.68
N LYS A 116 21.94 -27.62 4.90
CA LYS A 116 22.87 -27.35 6.01
C LYS A 116 23.62 -28.62 6.44
N ASP A 117 22.89 -29.71 6.68
CA ASP A 117 23.48 -31.00 7.08
C ASP A 117 24.47 -31.51 6.00
N ALA A 118 24.17 -31.31 4.71
CA ALA A 118 25.09 -31.65 3.61
C ALA A 118 26.35 -30.78 3.62
N ALA A 119 26.22 -29.46 3.79
CA ALA A 119 27.37 -28.55 3.87
C ALA A 119 28.23 -28.80 5.12
N GLU A 120 27.61 -29.14 6.26
CA GLU A 120 28.34 -29.52 7.47
C GLU A 120 29.09 -30.84 7.28
N ASN A 121 28.50 -31.84 6.63
CA ASN A 121 29.17 -33.10 6.31
C ASN A 121 30.32 -32.94 5.30
N GLU A 122 30.18 -32.06 4.30
CA GLU A 122 31.29 -31.70 3.39
C GLU A 122 32.44 -31.01 4.13
N ASN A 123 32.13 -30.13 5.10
CA ASN A 123 33.14 -29.49 5.94
C ASN A 123 33.80 -30.44 6.96
N ASN A 124 33.12 -31.52 7.36
CA ASN A 124 33.61 -32.50 8.33
C ASN A 124 34.29 -33.73 7.69
N GLN A 125 34.48 -33.74 6.36
CA GLN A 125 35.15 -34.83 5.66
C GLN A 125 36.66 -34.85 5.99
N PRO A 126 37.22 -35.97 6.51
CA PRO A 126 38.63 -36.05 6.88
C PRO A 126 39.48 -36.24 5.61
N GLY A 127 40.01 -35.15 5.05
CA GLY A 127 40.91 -35.25 3.89
C GLY A 127 41.37 -33.95 3.22
N ALA A 128 40.75 -32.80 3.46
CA ALA A 128 41.09 -31.56 2.75
C ALA A 128 42.43 -30.89 3.17
N GLY A 129 43.22 -31.51 4.06
CA GLY A 129 44.48 -30.97 4.59
C GLY A 129 45.76 -31.60 4.04
N LYS A 130 45.71 -32.56 3.11
CA LYS A 130 46.92 -33.21 2.56
C LYS A 130 46.99 -33.06 1.04
N GLY A 131 47.44 -31.91 0.58
CA GLY A 131 47.61 -31.68 -0.86
C GLY A 131 48.24 -30.34 -1.21
N LYS A 132 49.39 -30.01 -0.64
CA LYS A 132 50.43 -29.15 -1.24
C LYS A 132 51.77 -29.54 -0.59
N LYS A 133 52.49 -30.44 -1.27
CA LYS A 133 53.95 -30.50 -1.19
C LYS A 133 54.50 -29.42 -2.11
#